data_AF-A0A397VMA5-F1
#
_entry.id   AF-A0A397VMA5-F1
#
_cell.length_a   1.000
_cell.length_b   1.000
_cell.length_c   1.000
_cell.angle_alpha   90.00
_cell.angle_beta   90.00
_cell.angle_gamma   90.00
#
_symmetry.space_group_name_H-M   'P 1'
#
loop_
_entity.id
_entity.type
_entity.pdbx_description
1 polymer ?
#
loop_
_entity_poly.entity_id
_entity_poly.type
_entity_poly.pdbx_seq_one_letter_code
_entity_poly.pdbx_strand_id
1 'polypeptide(L)'
;MGIVNCADEASGYVENDPIFEKHLGDTWENSIYNLTKSVLSTAAASSRTPQEVAIELAEKRSFVKNPIFGHRGIQIINSLVNSKEWKMKINAS
;
A
#
# COMPACT_ATOMS: atom_id res chain seq x y z
N MET A 1 5.39 -6.23 -2.93
CA MET A 1 5.13 -4.78 -3.07
C MET A 1 4.93 -4.30 -4.51
N GLY A 2 5.33 -5.04 -5.58
CA GLY A 2 5.22 -4.55 -6.97
C GLY A 2 3.83 -4.03 -7.36
N ILE A 3 2.78 -4.82 -7.15
CA ILE A 3 1.40 -4.40 -7.48
C ILE A 3 0.89 -3.25 -6.60
N VAL A 4 1.23 -3.24 -5.31
CA VAL A 4 0.84 -2.17 -4.39
C VAL A 4 1.49 -0.84 -4.83
N ASN A 5 2.78 -0.89 -5.20
CA ASN A 5 3.53 0.27 -5.66
C ASN A 5 3.03 0.81 -7.00
N CYS A 6 2.76 -0.05 -7.98
CA CYS A 6 2.26 0.44 -9.26
C CYS A 6 0.82 0.98 -9.15
N ALA A 7 -0.03 0.41 -8.29
CA ALA A 7 -1.40 0.88 -8.10
C ALA A 7 -1.46 2.32 -7.56
N ASP A 8 -0.51 2.68 -6.69
CA ASP A 8 -0.42 4.00 -6.06
C ASP A 8 0.68 4.90 -6.66
N GLU A 9 1.28 4.50 -7.79
CA GLU A 9 2.41 5.22 -8.42
C GLU A 9 2.06 6.69 -8.74
N ALA A 10 0.83 6.94 -9.19
CA ALA A 10 0.32 8.28 -9.47
C ALA A 10 0.29 9.20 -8.22
N SER A 11 0.34 8.63 -7.02
CA SER A 11 0.36 9.36 -5.75
C SER A 11 1.76 9.78 -5.31
N GLY A 12 2.79 9.50 -6.13
CA GLY A 12 4.17 9.89 -5.89
C GLY A 12 4.87 9.08 -4.79
N TYR A 13 6.17 9.35 -4.63
CA TYR A 13 7.05 8.62 -3.73
C TYR A 13 7.32 9.39 -2.43
N VAL A 14 7.28 8.68 -1.31
CA VAL A 14 7.69 9.16 0.02
C VAL A 14 8.62 8.10 0.62
N GLU A 15 9.78 8.52 1.12
CA GLU A 15 10.72 7.64 1.80
C GLU A 15 10.11 7.18 3.14
N ASN A 16 10.17 5.88 3.42
CA ASN A 16 9.55 5.24 4.60
C ASN A 16 8.05 5.59 4.74
N ASP A 17 7.30 5.47 3.64
CA ASP A 17 5.90 5.86 3.58
C ASP A 17 5.01 4.97 4.49
N PRO A 18 4.35 5.52 5.52
CA PRO A 18 3.50 4.74 6.41
C PRO A 18 2.31 4.05 5.72
N ILE A 19 1.83 4.61 4.59
CA ILE A 19 0.75 4.02 3.79
C ILE A 19 1.22 2.73 3.12
N PHE A 20 2.50 2.68 2.73
CA PHE A 20 3.12 1.50 2.17
C PHE A 20 3.52 0.51 3.26
N GLU A 21 4.21 0.97 4.30
CA GLU A 21 4.76 0.11 5.35
C GLU A 21 3.70 -0.64 6.14
N LYS A 22 2.48 -0.09 6.31
CA LYS A 22 1.37 -0.82 6.95
C LYS A 22 0.98 -2.11 6.22
N HIS A 23 1.33 -2.27 4.94
CA HIS A 23 1.12 -3.52 4.21
C HIS A 23 2.02 -4.65 4.74
N LEU A 24 3.16 -4.30 5.34
CA LEU A 24 4.14 -5.22 5.90
C LEU A 24 3.88 -5.57 7.38
N GLY A 25 3.04 -4.79 8.06
CA GLY A 25 2.65 -5.03 9.46
C GLY A 25 1.59 -6.12 9.62
N ASP A 26 1.11 -6.29 10.85
CA ASP A 26 0.10 -7.28 11.26
C ASP A 26 -1.09 -6.66 12.00
N THR A 27 -1.16 -5.33 12.09
CA THR A 27 -2.24 -4.60 12.78
C THR A 27 -3.38 -4.21 11.86
N TRP A 28 -3.10 -3.97 10.57
CA TRP A 28 -4.11 -3.60 9.59
C TRP A 28 -4.72 -4.85 8.94
N GLU A 29 -6.04 -4.90 8.82
CA GLU A 29 -6.77 -6.04 8.22
C GLU A 29 -6.35 -6.33 6.77
N ASN A 30 -5.92 -5.31 6.02
CA ASN A 30 -5.49 -5.42 4.62
C ASN A 30 -3.98 -5.43 4.46
N SER A 31 -3.24 -5.57 5.57
CA SER A 31 -1.84 -5.97 5.48
C SER A 31 -1.72 -7.30 4.75
N ILE A 32 -0.59 -7.52 4.09
CA ILE A 32 -0.36 -8.73 3.28
C ILE A 32 -0.58 -9.97 4.14
N TYR A 33 -0.01 -9.99 5.34
CA TYR A 33 -0.14 -11.11 6.26
C TYR A 33 -1.61 -11.38 6.65
N ASN A 34 -2.33 -10.37 7.16
CA ASN A 34 -3.70 -10.58 7.64
C ASN A 34 -4.68 -10.90 6.52
N LEU A 35 -4.56 -10.23 5.37
CA LEU A 35 -5.44 -10.46 4.23
C LEU A 35 -5.24 -11.85 3.66
N THR A 36 -3.98 -12.28 3.47
CA THR A 36 -3.67 -13.64 3.02
C THR A 36 -4.18 -14.68 4.00
N LYS A 37 -3.96 -14.49 5.31
CA LYS A 37 -4.48 -15.39 6.34
C LYS A 37 -6.00 -15.50 6.29
N SER A 38 -6.70 -14.37 6.19
CA SER A 38 -8.16 -14.32 6.09
C SER A 38 -8.70 -15.05 4.86
N VAL A 39 -8.10 -14.82 3.69
CA VAL A 39 -8.46 -15.51 2.44
C VAL A 39 -8.26 -17.02 2.57
N LEU A 40 -7.11 -17.47 3.09
CA LEU A 40 -6.81 -18.89 3.27
C LEU A 40 -7.77 -19.56 4.27
N SER A 41 -8.04 -18.91 5.41
CA SER A 41 -8.98 -19.43 6.40
C SER A 41 -10.40 -19.52 5.85
N THR A 42 -10.84 -18.52 5.09
CA THR A 42 -12.17 -18.52 4.46
C THR A 42 -12.29 -19.62 3.42
N ALA A 43 -11.28 -19.76 2.55
CA ALA A 43 -11.23 -20.81 1.54
C ALA A 43 -11.33 -22.21 2.16
N ALA A 44 -10.58 -22.46 3.24
CA ALA A 44 -10.63 -23.71 3.99
C ALA A 44 -12.00 -23.97 4.64
N ALA A 45 -12.64 -22.94 5.22
CA ALA A 45 -13.94 -23.08 5.87
C ALA A 45 -15.11 -23.25 4.89
N SER A 46 -15.00 -22.69 3.68
CA SER A 46 -16.07 -22.73 2.67
C SER A 46 -15.90 -23.79 1.58
N SER A 47 -14.88 -24.65 1.67
CA SER A 47 -14.52 -25.62 0.62
C SER A 47 -14.36 -24.97 -0.77
N ARG A 48 -13.83 -23.74 -0.81
CA ARG A 48 -13.56 -22.98 -2.05
C ARG A 48 -12.08 -22.78 -2.22
N THR A 49 -11.64 -22.49 -3.44
CA THR A 49 -10.25 -22.15 -3.68
C THR A 49 -9.92 -20.76 -3.11
N PRO A 50 -8.68 -20.51 -2.67
CA PRO A 50 -8.24 -19.16 -2.30
C PRO A 50 -8.44 -18.12 -3.41
N GLN A 51 -8.32 -18.54 -4.67
CA GLN A 51 -8.56 -17.69 -5.83
C GLN A 51 -10.01 -17.20 -5.89
N GLU A 52 -11.00 -18.08 -5.75
CA GLU A 52 -12.42 -17.70 -5.80
C GLU A 52 -12.78 -16.72 -4.68
N VAL A 53 -12.27 -16.98 -3.47
CA VAL A 53 -12.46 -16.09 -2.31
C VAL A 53 -11.80 -14.73 -2.54
N ALA A 54 -10.57 -14.72 -3.06
CA ALA A 54 -9.85 -13.48 -3.35
C ALA A 54 -10.53 -12.64 -4.44
N ILE A 55 -11.01 -13.28 -5.52
CA ILE A 55 -11.72 -12.61 -6.61
C ILE A 55 -13.03 -11.99 -6.09
N GLU A 56 -13.82 -12.74 -5.33
CA GLU A 56 -15.07 -12.22 -4.77
C GLU A 56 -14.82 -11.03 -3.84
N LEU A 57 -13.77 -11.11 -3.01
CA LEU A 57 -13.39 -10.03 -2.12
C LEU A 57 -12.91 -8.79 -2.90
N ALA A 58 -12.11 -8.99 -3.95
CA ALA A 58 -11.64 -7.92 -4.82
C ALA A 58 -12.81 -7.23 -5.55
N GLU A 59 -13.76 -8.01 -6.08
CA GLU A 59 -14.95 -7.50 -6.76
C GLU A 59 -15.78 -6.64 -5.80
N LYS A 60 -16.07 -7.13 -4.58
CA LYS A 60 -16.79 -6.34 -3.57
C LYS A 60 -16.10 -5.01 -3.24
N ARG A 61 -14.76 -5.01 -3.19
CA ARG A 61 -13.97 -3.83 -2.84
C ARG A 61 -13.74 -2.88 -4.00
N SER A 62 -13.87 -3.32 -5.25
CA SER A 62 -13.75 -2.45 -6.43
C SER A 62 -14.80 -1.33 -6.44
N PHE A 63 -15.94 -1.58 -5.79
CA PHE A 63 -17.02 -0.60 -5.61
C PHE A 63 -16.78 0.42 -4.48
N VAL A 64 -15.73 0.22 -3.67
CA VAL A 64 -15.36 1.16 -2.59
C VAL A 64 -14.51 2.27 -3.19
N LYS A 65 -14.86 3.52 -2.88
CA LYS A 65 -14.10 4.69 -3.35
C LYS A 65 -12.67 4.63 -2.82
N ASN A 66 -11.71 4.85 -3.72
CA ASN A 66 -10.30 4.98 -3.35
C ASN A 66 -10.14 6.17 -2.38
N PRO A 67 -9.44 6.00 -1.24
CA PRO A 67 -9.23 7.06 -0.27
C PRO A 67 -8.41 8.22 -0.83
N ILE A 68 -8.73 9.44 -0.39
CA ILE A 68 -7.90 10.60 -0.69
C ILE A 68 -6.66 10.57 0.21
N PHE A 69 -5.47 10.66 -0.38
CA PHE A 69 -4.22 10.84 0.34
C PHE A 69 -4.06 12.30 0.77
N GLY A 70 -4.65 12.66 1.91
CA GLY A 70 -4.57 14.01 2.47
C GLY A 70 -3.12 14.46 2.68
N HIS A 71 -2.83 15.71 2.35
CA HIS A 71 -1.50 16.32 2.49
C HIS A 71 -0.36 15.60 1.75
N ARG A 72 -0.67 14.76 0.75
CA ARG A 72 0.34 13.97 0.03
C ARG A 72 1.43 14.83 -0.61
N GLY A 73 1.06 15.96 -1.22
CA GLY A 73 2.02 16.86 -1.86
C GLY A 73 3.09 17.39 -0.89
N ILE A 74 2.70 17.84 0.30
CA ILE A 74 3.66 18.34 1.30
C ILE A 74 4.53 17.21 1.87
N GLN A 75 4.00 15.98 1.98
CA GLN A 75 4.78 14.82 2.37
C GLN A 75 5.88 14.48 1.34
N ILE A 76 5.56 14.52 0.05
CA ILE A 76 6.52 14.29 -1.03
C ILE A 76 7.61 15.37 -1.00
N ILE A 77 7.24 16.65 -0.91
CA ILE A 77 8.19 17.75 -0.82
C ILE A 77 9.11 17.55 0.39
N ASN A 78 8.54 17.28 1.56
CA ASN A 78 9.31 17.06 2.79
C ASN A 78 10.26 15.86 2.67
N SER A 79 9.81 14.77 2.05
CA SER A 79 10.66 13.60 1.79
C SER A 79 11.83 13.95 0.87
N LEU A 80 11.57 14.70 -0.21
CA LEU A 80 12.59 15.10 -1.17
C LEU A 80 13.63 16.02 -0.53
N VAL A 81 13.21 17.11 0.12
CA VAL A 81 14.14 18.11 0.69
C VAL A 81 14.99 17.56 1.83
N ASN A 82 14.50 16.54 2.53
CA ASN A 82 15.23 15.89 3.61
C ASN A 82 16.14 14.75 3.13
N SER A 83 15.95 14.26 1.90
CA SER A 83 16.75 13.19 1.32
C SER A 83 18.23 13.58 1.22
N LYS A 84 19.11 12.57 1.34
CA LYS A 84 20.56 12.77 1.22
C LYS A 84 20.94 13.29 -0.16
N GLU A 85 20.32 12.75 -1.21
CA GLU A 85 20.59 13.13 -2.59
C GLU A 85 20.33 14.63 -2.83
N TRP A 86 19.17 15.11 -2.38
CA TRP A 86 18.80 16.52 -2.54
C TRP A 86 19.75 17.46 -1.79
N LYS A 87 20.09 17.11 -0.54
CA LYS A 87 21.06 17.88 0.27
C LYS A 87 22.44 17.93 -0.39
N MET A 88 22.88 16.83 -1.00
CA MET A 88 24.14 16.81 -1.74
C MET A 88 24.11 17.72 -2.97
N LYS A 89 23.00 17.74 -3.72
CA LYS A 89 22.83 18.61 -4.90
C LYS A 89 22.89 20.10 -4.54
N ILE A 90 22.27 20.50 -3.44
CA ILE A 90 22.33 21.90 -2.97
C ILE A 90 23.74 22.27 -2.53
N ASN A 91 24.42 21.42 -1.76
CA ASN A 91 25.77 21.71 -1.24
C ASN A 91 26.87 21.67 -2.32
N ALA A 92 26.58 21.12 -3.50
CA ALA A 92 27.49 21.09 -4.64
C ALA A 92 27.31 22.28 -5.61
N SER A 93 26.34 23.16 -5.35
CA SER A 93 26.05 24.38 -6.13
C SER A 93 26.56 25.62 -5.41
#